data_AF-A0A382B8W6-F1
#
_entry.id   AF-A0A382B8W6-F1
#
_cell.length_a   1.000
_cell.length_b   1.000
_cell.length_c   1.000
_cell.angle_alpha   90.00
_cell.angle_beta   90.00
_cell.angle_gamma   90.00
#
_symmetry.space_group_name_H-M   'P 1'
#
loop_
_entity.id
_entity.type
_entity.pdbx_description
1 polymer ?
#
loop_
_entity_poly.entity_id
_entity_poly.type
_entity_poly.pdbx_seq_one_letter_code
_entity_poly.pdbx_strand_id
1 'polypeptide(L)'
;VTHGYWEYDGEHYLLVVDTDVTSALSKSFTVQCDIGTSQYADFELVIEQYSGGEITSSKVSPSKVEFSDSIPRGEAKFYRMVVQD
;
A
#
# COMPACT_ATOMS: atom_id res chain seq x y z
N VAL A 1 -4.97 11.36 3.35
CA VAL A 1 -3.96 10.46 2.77
C VAL A 1 -4.02 10.62 1.26
N THR A 2 -2.86 10.75 0.61
CA THR A 2 -2.72 10.84 -0.85
C THR A 2 -2.13 9.53 -1.34
N HIS A 3 -2.47 9.10 -2.56
CA HIS A 3 -1.95 7.86 -3.13
C HIS A 3 -1.52 8.05 -4.59
N GLY A 4 -0.62 7.19 -5.05
CA GLY A 4 -0.14 7.14 -6.42
C GLY A 4 0.07 5.69 -6.86
N TYR A 5 -0.26 5.42 -8.11
CA TYR A 5 -0.17 4.11 -8.73
C TYR A 5 0.80 4.15 -9.91
N TRP A 6 1.59 3.09 -10.09
CA TRP A 6 2.42 2.90 -11.28
C TRP A 6 2.65 1.44 -11.61
N GLU A 7 3.07 1.22 -12.85
CA GLU A 7 3.51 -0.06 -13.38
C GLU A 7 5.00 0.07 -13.75
N TYR A 8 5.80 -0.93 -13.37
CA TYR A 8 7.20 -1.02 -13.75
C TYR A 8 7.57 -2.50 -13.95
N ASP A 9 8.11 -2.82 -15.12
CA ASP A 9 8.53 -4.19 -15.49
C ASP A 9 7.40 -5.24 -15.36
N GLY A 10 6.16 -4.85 -15.67
CA GLY A 10 4.98 -5.72 -15.56
C GLY A 10 4.46 -5.92 -14.13
N GLU A 11 5.14 -5.35 -13.13
CA GLU A 11 4.71 -5.33 -11.74
C GLU A 11 3.94 -4.04 -11.45
N HIS A 12 2.92 -4.13 -10.59
CA HIS A 12 2.07 -3.00 -10.24
C HIS A 12 2.27 -2.59 -8.80
N TYR A 13 2.28 -1.28 -8.57
CA TYR A 13 2.66 -0.70 -7.30
C TYR A 13 1.73 0.41 -6.85
N LEU A 14 1.59 0.54 -5.53
CA LEU A 14 0.79 1.57 -4.88
C LEU A 14 1.62 2.24 -3.78
N LEU A 15 1.78 3.55 -3.88
CA LEU A 15 2.31 4.39 -2.82
C LEU A 15 1.18 5.11 -2.12
N VAL A 16 1.18 5.05 -0.79
CA VAL A 16 0.25 5.77 0.07
C VAL A 16 1.07 6.68 0.97
N VAL A 17 0.75 7.98 0.99
CA VAL A 17 1.50 8.99 1.74
C VAL A 17 0.55 9.83 2.59
N ASP A 18 0.90 10.05 3.85
CA ASP A 18 0.25 11.09 4.64
C ASP A 18 0.92 12.45 4.44
N THR A 19 0.33 13.28 3.58
CA THR A 19 0.82 14.62 3.28
C THR A 19 0.36 15.69 4.27
N ASP A 20 -0.54 15.36 5.19
CA ASP A 20 -1.05 16.31 6.19
C ASP A 20 -0.54 15.94 7.58
N VAL A 21 0.61 16.54 7.91
CA VAL A 21 1.31 16.40 9.19
C VAL A 21 0.69 17.22 10.33
N THR A 22 -0.39 17.96 10.06
CA THR A 22 -1.03 18.85 11.06
C THR A 22 -2.16 18.18 11.83
N SER A 23 -2.65 17.03 11.35
CA SER A 23 -3.76 16.30 11.96
C SER A 23 -3.29 15.01 12.67
N ALA A 24 -4.21 14.06 12.88
CA ALA A 24 -4.10 12.89 13.76
C ALA A 24 -2.78 12.11 13.66
N LEU A 25 -2.42 11.40 14.75
CA LEU A 25 -1.19 10.60 14.84
C LEU A 25 -1.10 9.47 13.80
N SER A 26 -2.24 8.94 13.35
CA SER A 26 -2.33 7.96 12.27
C SER A 26 -3.65 8.13 11.51
N LYS A 27 -3.64 7.75 10.23
CA LYS A 27 -4.81 7.79 9.36
C LYS A 27 -5.07 6.40 8.79
N SER A 28 -6.28 5.89 9.00
CA SER A 28 -6.73 4.66 8.37
C SER A 28 -7.12 4.94 6.91
N PHE A 29 -6.89 3.95 6.04
CA PHE A 29 -7.34 3.99 4.67
C PHE A 29 -7.74 2.58 4.21
N THR A 30 -8.61 2.54 3.21
CA THR A 30 -9.02 1.32 2.53
C THR A 30 -8.69 1.50 1.06
N VAL A 31 -7.97 0.54 0.49
CA VAL A 31 -7.68 0.46 -0.94
C VAL A 31 -8.68 -0.51 -1.53
N GLN A 32 -9.39 -0.09 -2.56
CA GLN A 32 -10.21 -0.94 -3.41
C GLN A 32 -9.68 -0.81 -4.83
N CYS A 33 -9.26 -1.93 -5.43
CA CYS A 33 -8.82 -1.96 -6.82
C CYS A 33 -9.77 -2.83 -7.64
N ASP A 34 -10.46 -2.21 -8.59
CA ASP A 34 -11.23 -2.91 -9.60
C ASP A 34 -10.28 -3.44 -10.68
N ILE A 35 -9.72 -4.62 -10.43
CA ILE A 35 -8.93 -5.29 -11.44
C ILE A 35 -9.88 -6.09 -12.31
N GLY A 36 -9.99 -5.72 -13.59
CA GLY A 36 -10.80 -6.44 -14.59
C GLY A 36 -10.31 -7.85 -14.93
N THR A 37 -9.39 -8.41 -14.14
CA THR A 37 -8.71 -9.69 -14.38
C THR A 37 -8.50 -10.42 -13.07
N SER A 38 -8.63 -11.74 -13.06
CA SER A 38 -8.34 -12.61 -11.90
C SER A 38 -6.84 -12.89 -11.71
N GLN A 39 -5.96 -12.16 -12.38
CA GLN A 39 -4.53 -12.48 -12.40
C GLN A 39 -3.79 -12.07 -11.11
N TYR A 40 -4.34 -11.18 -10.30
CA TYR A 40 -3.72 -10.77 -9.04
C TYR A 40 -4.47 -11.35 -7.85
N ALA A 41 -3.69 -11.84 -6.88
CA ALA A 41 -4.20 -12.42 -5.65
C ALA A 41 -4.21 -11.43 -4.50
N ASP A 42 -3.27 -10.48 -4.46
CA ASP A 42 -2.89 -9.82 -3.20
C ASP A 42 -2.19 -8.46 -3.39
N PHE A 43 -2.04 -7.68 -2.31
CA PHE A 43 -1.08 -6.59 -2.14
C PHE A 43 -0.06 -6.95 -1.03
N GLU A 44 1.22 -6.88 -1.36
CA GLU A 44 2.32 -7.04 -0.41
C GLU A 44 2.90 -5.67 -0.03
N LEU A 45 3.02 -5.36 1.27
CA LEU A 45 3.78 -4.19 1.73
C LEU A 45 5.27 -4.45 1.52
N VAL A 46 5.88 -3.68 0.62
CA VAL A 46 7.30 -3.79 0.25
C VAL A 46 8.17 -2.84 1.05
N ILE A 47 7.69 -1.61 1.29
CA ILE A 47 8.46 -0.60 2.04
C ILE A 47 7.53 0.18 2.97
N GLU A 48 7.92 0.31 4.23
CA GLU A 48 7.41 1.30 5.16
C GLU A 48 8.51 2.37 5.31
N GLN A 49 8.26 3.58 4.80
CA GLN A 49 9.17 4.71 4.99
C GLN A 49 8.71 5.53 6.18
N TYR A 50 9.25 5.19 7.34
CA TYR A 50 9.43 6.14 8.43
C TYR A 50 10.54 7.12 8.04
N SER A 51 10.38 8.41 8.37
CA SER A 51 11.49 9.35 8.36
C SER A 51 12.52 8.94 9.44
N GLY A 52 13.29 7.87 9.21
CA GLY A 52 14.41 7.47 10.06
C GLY A 52 14.68 6.00 10.38
N GLY A 53 14.01 4.98 9.81
CA GLY A 53 14.41 3.61 10.17
C GLY A 53 13.63 2.45 9.55
N GLU A 54 14.40 1.39 9.30
CA GLU A 54 14.11 -0.02 8.96
C GLU A 54 12.88 -0.40 8.11
N ILE A 55 13.17 -1.20 7.07
CA ILE A 55 12.19 -1.82 6.19
C ILE A 55 11.56 -3.02 6.93
N THR A 56 10.29 -2.91 7.29
CA THR A 56 9.49 -4.03 7.80
C THR A 56 8.48 -4.49 6.74
N SER A 57 8.72 -5.64 6.11
CA SER A 57 7.76 -6.28 5.22
C SER A 57 6.66 -6.97 6.04
N SER A 58 5.41 -6.57 5.88
CA SER A 58 4.26 -7.28 6.44
C SER A 58 3.38 -7.80 5.31
N LYS A 59 3.26 -9.13 5.21
CA LYS A 59 2.32 -9.77 4.26
C LYS A 59 0.92 -9.72 4.86
N VAL A 60 -0.01 -9.07 4.18
CA VAL A 60 -1.42 -9.07 4.54
C VAL A 60 -2.15 -9.65 3.35
N SER A 61 -2.77 -10.83 3.48
CA SER A 61 -3.51 -11.46 2.38
C SER A 61 -4.99 -11.16 2.43
N PRO A 62 -5.56 -10.49 1.42
CA PRO A 62 -6.99 -10.45 1.20
C PRO A 62 -7.38 -11.27 -0.04
N SER A 63 -8.45 -12.03 0.09
CA SER A 63 -9.03 -12.88 -0.97
C SER A 63 -9.81 -12.09 -2.04
N LYS A 64 -9.67 -10.76 -2.05
CA LYS A 64 -10.15 -9.77 -3.02
C LYS A 64 -9.18 -8.59 -2.94
N VAL A 65 -9.00 -7.81 -4.01
CA VAL A 65 -8.08 -6.66 -3.98
C VAL A 65 -8.72 -5.44 -3.29
N GLU A 66 -9.12 -5.70 -2.05
CA GLU A 66 -9.53 -4.74 -1.06
C GLU A 66 -8.71 -5.02 0.20
N PHE A 67 -7.96 -4.03 0.67
CA PHE A 67 -7.29 -4.12 1.97
C PHE A 67 -7.44 -2.82 2.73
N SER A 68 -7.43 -2.92 4.06
CA SER A 68 -7.41 -1.76 4.95
C SER A 68 -6.11 -1.76 5.74
N ASP A 69 -5.50 -0.58 5.84
CA ASP A 69 -4.30 -0.36 6.63
C ASP A 69 -4.38 1.04 7.29
N SER A 70 -3.40 1.36 8.11
CA SER A 70 -3.20 2.69 8.68
C SER A 70 -1.81 3.17 8.37
N ILE A 71 -1.69 4.47 8.08
CA ILE A 71 -0.41 5.13 7.88
C ILE A 71 -0.17 6.09 9.05
N PRO A 72 0.97 5.99 9.74
CA PRO A 72 1.34 6.95 10.76
C PRO A 72 1.60 8.33 10.15
N ARG A 73 1.53 9.36 10.98
CA ARG A 73 1.60 10.76 10.55
C ARG A 73 2.92 11.08 9.85
N GLY A 74 2.81 11.61 8.63
CA GLY A 74 3.95 12.10 7.86
C GLY A 74 4.79 11.00 7.19
N GLU A 75 4.24 9.79 7.09
CA GLU A 75 4.94 8.64 6.55
C GLU A 75 4.41 8.20 5.19
N ALA A 76 5.12 7.25 4.59
CA ALA A 76 4.77 6.62 3.34
C ALA A 76 4.79 5.09 3.46
N LYS A 77 3.79 4.44 2.87
CA LYS A 77 3.73 2.98 2.71
C LYS A 77 3.69 2.62 1.24
N PHE A 78 4.45 1.59 0.87
CA PHE A 78 4.64 1.16 -0.50
C PHE A 78 4.24 -0.31 -0.67
N TYR A 79 3.25 -0.55 -1.51
CA TYR A 79 2.67 -1.86 -1.76
C TYR A 79 2.94 -2.29 -3.20
N ARG A 80 3.04 -3.61 -3.40
CA ARG A 80 3.13 -4.27 -4.70
C ARG A 80 1.98 -5.24 -4.85
N MET A 81 1.36 -5.27 -6.02
CA MET A 81 0.34 -6.26 -6.35
C MET A 81 1.00 -7.58 -6.69
N VAL A 82 0.54 -8.67 -6.09
CA VAL A 82 1.10 -10.01 -6.28
C VAL A 82 0.19 -10.81 -7.20
N VAL A 83 0.78 -11.41 -8.23
CA VAL A 83 0.11 -12.30 -9.20
C VAL A 83 -0.23 -13.64 -8.53
N GLN A 84 -1.37 -14.23 -8.88
CA GLN A 84 -1.77 -15.56 -8.41
C GLN A 84 -0.97 -16.62 -9.19
N ASP A 85 -0.14 -17.42 -8.49
CA ASP A 85 0.55 -18.60 -9.05
C ASP A 85 -0.42 -19.75 -9.40
#